data_AF-A0A6P2CYC0-F1
#
_entry.id   AF-A0A6P2CYC0-F1
#
_cell.length_a   1.000
_cell.length_b   1.000
_cell.length_c   1.000
_cell.angle_alpha   90.00
_cell.angle_beta   90.00
_cell.angle_gamma   90.00
#
_symmetry.space_group_name_H-M   'P 1'
#
loop_
_entity.id
_entity.type
_entity.pdbx_description
1 polymer ?
#
loop_
_entity_poly.entity_id
_entity_poly.type
_entity_poly.pdbx_seq_one_letter_code
_entity_poly.pdbx_strand_id
1 'polypeptide(L)'
;MSSTAEPVPPARTRWHVWLLLALAVLVVFVGAALWLWQRYDPFVHERPDMREAKVILDAARVRPLTDDEFERAIALLDSQTPAVQVFAIAAIEAEVARQPARRERALAALERFQKSAPPDTRRASGTAITRMKGAEKQP
;
A
#
# COMPACT_ATOMS: atom_id res chain seq x y z
N MET A 1 -46.43 51.39 -32.71
CA MET A 1 -46.39 50.38 -31.63
C MET A 1 -45.21 49.47 -31.91
N SER A 2 -44.02 49.77 -31.36
CA SER A 2 -42.83 48.94 -31.53
C SER A 2 -42.79 47.89 -30.44
N SER A 3 -43.02 46.64 -30.80
CA SER A 3 -42.77 45.49 -29.93
C SER A 3 -41.28 45.15 -29.99
N THR A 4 -40.54 45.51 -28.95
CA THR A 4 -39.14 45.11 -28.75
C THR A 4 -39.10 43.63 -28.39
N ALA A 5 -38.77 42.78 -29.36
CA ALA A 5 -38.47 41.37 -29.12
C ALA A 5 -37.17 41.28 -28.30
N GLU A 6 -37.28 40.81 -27.05
CA GLU A 6 -36.09 40.48 -26.25
C GLU A 6 -35.32 39.32 -26.91
N PRO A 7 -33.99 39.43 -27.08
CA PRO A 7 -33.20 38.34 -27.64
C PRO A 7 -33.09 37.20 -26.62
N VAL A 8 -33.82 36.12 -26.87
CA VAL A 8 -33.66 34.85 -26.15
C VAL A 8 -32.24 34.33 -26.44
N PRO A 9 -31.37 34.16 -25.43
CA PRO A 9 -29.99 33.74 -25.69
C PRO A 9 -29.97 32.31 -26.28
N PRO A 10 -29.08 32.04 -27.25
CA PRO A 10 -29.08 30.78 -27.99
C PRO A 10 -28.79 29.59 -27.06
N ALA A 11 -29.44 28.45 -27.32
CA ALA A 11 -29.36 27.23 -26.51
C ALA A 11 -27.93 26.74 -26.23
N ARG A 12 -26.95 27.10 -27.08
CA ARG A 12 -25.52 26.81 -26.88
C ARG A 12 -24.93 27.46 -25.62
N THR A 13 -25.37 28.68 -25.28
CA THR A 13 -24.89 29.38 -24.08
C THR A 13 -25.32 28.66 -22.81
N ARG A 14 -26.52 28.06 -22.81
CA ARG A 14 -27.03 27.27 -21.67
C ARG A 14 -26.24 25.98 -21.49
N TRP A 15 -25.79 25.34 -22.56
CA TRP A 15 -24.95 24.13 -22.50
C TRP A 15 -23.62 24.37 -21.80
N HIS A 16 -22.94 25.48 -22.13
CA HIS A 16 -21.67 25.82 -21.49
C HIS A 16 -21.83 26.10 -19.99
N VAL A 17 -22.94 26.75 -19.60
CA VAL A 17 -23.26 26.96 -18.19
C VAL A 17 -23.45 25.63 -17.46
N TRP A 18 -24.21 24.68 -18.02
CA TRP A 18 -24.39 23.35 -17.44
C TRP A 18 -23.09 22.56 -17.34
N LEU A 19 -22.23 22.65 -18.36
CA LEU A 19 -20.95 21.98 -18.38
C LEU A 19 -19.99 22.54 -17.32
N LEU A 20 -19.94 23.86 -17.16
CA LEU A 20 -19.18 24.52 -16.09
C LEU A 20 -19.70 24.14 -14.70
N LEU A 21 -21.03 24.04 -14.54
CA LEU A 21 -21.65 23.65 -13.28
C LEU A 21 -21.34 22.20 -12.92
N ALA A 22 -21.42 21.29 -13.91
CA ALA A 22 -21.05 19.89 -13.73
C ALA A 22 -19.55 19.73 -13.39
N LEU A 23 -18.68 20.51 -14.03
CA LEU A 23 -17.25 20.52 -13.74
C LEU A 23 -16.99 21.03 -12.32
N ALA A 24 -17.66 22.10 -11.89
CA ALA A 24 -17.54 22.63 -10.54
C ALA A 24 -17.99 21.61 -9.48
N VAL A 25 -19.11 20.91 -9.71
CA VAL A 25 -19.58 19.84 -8.83
C VAL A 25 -18.56 18.70 -8.79
N LEU A 26 -18.00 18.28 -9.93
CA LEU A 26 -16.99 17.24 -9.98
C LEU A 26 -15.74 17.62 -9.18
N VAL A 27 -15.25 18.86 -9.33
CA VAL A 27 -14.09 19.36 -8.57
C VAL A 27 -14.36 19.37 -7.08
N VAL A 28 -15.55 19.81 -6.65
CA VAL A 28 -15.94 19.78 -5.24
C VAL A 28 -16.05 18.34 -4.74
N PHE A 29 -16.59 17.41 -5.53
CA PHE A 29 -16.72 16.01 -5.15
C PHE A 29 -15.37 15.32 -5.03
N VAL A 30 -14.47 15.56 -5.99
CA VAL A 30 -13.09 15.03 -5.95
C VAL A 30 -12.32 15.66 -4.80
N GLY A 31 -12.44 16.97 -4.59
CA GLY A 31 -11.80 17.66 -3.47
C GLY A 31 -12.32 17.17 -2.11
N ALA A 32 -13.63 16.98 -1.96
CA ALA A 32 -14.23 16.41 -0.77
C ALA A 32 -13.83 14.95 -0.58
N ALA A 33 -13.76 14.15 -1.65
CA ALA A 33 -13.28 12.77 -1.58
C ALA A 33 -11.80 12.70 -1.18
N LEU A 34 -10.94 13.57 -1.72
CA LEU A 34 -9.53 13.66 -1.34
C LEU A 34 -9.35 14.16 0.09
N TRP A 35 -10.13 15.16 0.50
CA TRP A 35 -10.12 15.68 1.86
C TRP A 35 -10.61 14.64 2.86
N LEU A 36 -11.70 13.94 2.53
CA LEU A 36 -12.21 12.84 3.34
C LEU A 36 -11.21 11.69 3.38
N TRP A 37 -10.55 11.37 2.26
CA TRP A 37 -9.50 10.36 2.22
C TRP A 37 -8.29 10.77 3.06
N GLN A 38 -7.84 12.03 3.01
CA GLN A 38 -6.76 12.52 3.89
C GLN A 38 -7.18 12.61 5.37
N ARG A 39 -8.44 12.96 5.65
CA ARG A 39 -8.99 13.09 7.01
C ARG A 39 -9.30 11.72 7.64
N TYR A 40 -9.69 10.74 6.83
CA TYR A 40 -9.97 9.35 7.20
C TYR A 40 -8.85 8.38 6.81
N ASP A 41 -7.67 8.87 6.43
CA ASP A 41 -6.41 8.12 6.44
C ASP A 41 -5.57 8.51 7.67
N PRO A 42 -6.01 8.20 8.91
CA PRO A 42 -5.15 8.28 10.08
C PRO A 42 -4.17 7.09 10.16
N PHE A 43 -3.97 6.31 9.08
CA PHE A 43 -3.30 5.01 9.16
C PHE A 43 -1.91 4.97 8.51
N VAL A 44 -1.61 5.83 7.53
CA VAL A 44 -0.35 5.75 6.78
C VAL A 44 0.72 6.73 7.26
N HIS A 45 0.34 7.91 7.80
CA HIS A 45 1.32 8.98 8.08
C HIS A 45 1.81 9.05 9.54
N GLU A 46 1.06 8.54 10.53
CA GLU A 46 1.42 8.64 11.96
C GLU A 46 1.89 7.32 12.59
N ARG A 47 1.98 6.23 11.80
CA ARG A 47 2.38 4.91 12.30
C ARG A 47 3.89 4.68 12.10
N PRO A 48 4.72 4.79 13.17
CA PRO A 48 6.17 4.65 13.05
C PRO A 48 6.56 3.26 12.52
N ASP A 49 5.80 2.22 12.87
CA ASP A 49 5.97 0.84 12.40
C ASP A 49 5.73 0.70 10.88
N MET A 50 4.74 1.42 10.34
CA MET A 50 4.47 1.45 8.90
C MET A 50 5.58 2.14 8.11
N ARG A 51 6.08 3.27 8.63
CA ARG A 51 7.20 3.97 8.03
C ARG A 51 8.46 3.11 8.07
N GLU A 52 8.74 2.47 9.20
CA GLU A 52 9.88 1.59 9.37
C GLU A 52 9.80 0.39 8.42
N ALA A 53 8.66 -0.30 8.35
CA ALA A 53 8.47 -1.44 7.46
C ALA A 53 8.65 -1.06 5.98
N LYS A 54 8.16 0.11 5.59
CA LYS A 54 8.36 0.63 4.23
C LYS A 54 9.83 0.93 3.94
N VAL A 55 10.54 1.58 4.86
CA VAL A 55 11.97 1.88 4.71
C VAL A 55 12.79 0.60 4.59
N ILE A 56 12.50 -0.41 5.41
CA ILE A 56 13.18 -1.71 5.36
C ILE A 56 12.87 -2.44 4.05
N LEU A 57 11.61 -2.42 3.58
CA LEU A 57 11.24 -3.01 2.29
C LEU A 57 11.95 -2.31 1.12
N ASP A 58 11.98 -0.98 1.12
CA ASP A 58 12.66 -0.20 0.08
C ASP A 58 14.18 -0.46 0.11
N ALA A 59 14.79 -0.54 1.30
CA ALA A 59 16.19 -0.93 1.45
C ALA A 59 16.44 -2.34 0.90
N ALA A 60 15.60 -3.31 1.28
CA ALA A 60 15.68 -4.69 0.81
C ALA A 60 15.50 -4.79 -0.71
N ARG A 61 14.89 -3.82 -1.39
CA ARG A 61 14.76 -3.80 -2.86
C ARG A 61 16.00 -3.26 -3.58
N VAL A 62 16.82 -2.46 -2.92
CA VAL A 62 17.97 -1.79 -3.55
C VAL A 62 19.28 -2.47 -3.16
N ARG A 63 19.39 -2.96 -1.93
CA ARG A 63 20.61 -3.56 -1.39
C ARG A 63 20.31 -4.73 -0.46
N PRO A 64 21.31 -5.57 -0.15
CA PRO A 64 21.20 -6.51 0.95
C PRO A 64 21.00 -5.75 2.28
N LEU A 65 20.14 -6.30 3.14
CA LEU A 65 19.89 -5.76 4.47
C LEU A 65 21.07 -6.03 5.40
N THR A 66 21.34 -5.08 6.30
CA THR A 66 22.22 -5.33 7.45
C THR A 66 21.57 -6.35 8.40
N ASP A 67 22.36 -6.97 9.28
CA ASP A 67 21.80 -7.89 10.28
C ASP A 67 20.74 -7.20 11.14
N ASP A 68 21.00 -5.96 11.59
CA ASP A 68 20.05 -5.18 12.40
C ASP A 68 18.75 -4.83 11.65
N GLU A 69 18.82 -4.56 10.34
CA GLU A 69 17.62 -4.32 9.53
C GLU A 69 16.82 -5.59 9.29
N PHE A 70 17.52 -6.72 9.13
CA PHE A 70 16.89 -8.01 8.98
C PHE A 70 16.17 -8.44 10.26
N GLU A 71 16.79 -8.24 11.43
CA GLU A 71 16.13 -8.49 12.72
C GLU A 71 14.93 -7.58 12.95
N ARG A 72 15.03 -6.31 12.57
CA ARG A 72 13.89 -5.39 12.61
C ARG A 72 12.77 -5.82 11.66
N ALA A 73 13.10 -6.32 10.47
CA ALA A 73 12.12 -6.89 9.54
C ALA A 73 11.38 -8.07 10.17
N ILE A 74 12.09 -8.96 10.87
CA ILE A 74 11.49 -10.09 11.60
C ILE A 74 10.60 -9.58 12.75
N ALA A 75 11.06 -8.61 13.54
CA ALA A 75 10.29 -8.04 14.65
C ALA A 75 8.97 -7.39 14.17
N LEU A 76 8.96 -6.81 12.98
CA LEU A 76 7.75 -6.22 12.38
C LEU A 76 6.67 -7.25 12.04
N LEU A 77 6.99 -8.55 11.98
CA LEU A 77 5.98 -9.61 11.86
C LEU A 77 5.04 -9.65 13.09
N ASP A 78 5.53 -9.23 14.26
CA ASP A 78 4.74 -9.18 15.50
C ASP A 78 3.89 -7.88 15.61
N SER A 79 3.95 -6.99 14.62
CA SER A 79 3.08 -5.79 14.60
C SER A 79 1.60 -6.19 14.57
N GLN A 80 0.74 -5.40 15.20
CA GLN A 80 -0.72 -5.59 15.12
C GLN A 80 -1.31 -5.15 13.77
N THR A 81 -0.52 -4.50 12.92
CA THR A 81 -0.97 -3.93 11.65
C THR A 81 -0.75 -4.92 10.49
N PRO A 82 -1.81 -5.43 9.82
CA PRO A 82 -1.66 -6.37 8.71
C PRO A 82 -0.77 -5.86 7.58
N ALA A 83 -0.84 -4.57 7.24
CA ALA A 83 -0.02 -3.97 6.19
C ALA A 83 1.48 -3.98 6.54
N VAL A 84 1.83 -3.73 7.80
CA VAL A 84 3.21 -3.81 8.32
C VAL A 84 3.74 -5.23 8.20
N GLN A 85 2.94 -6.21 8.62
CA GLN A 85 3.27 -7.64 8.50
C GLN A 85 3.52 -8.03 7.03
N VAL A 86 2.70 -7.56 6.09
CA VAL A 86 2.89 -7.84 4.66
C VAL A 86 4.17 -7.22 4.12
N PHE A 87 4.50 -5.99 4.51
CA PHE A 87 5.78 -5.36 4.11
C PHE A 87 6.99 -6.08 4.70
N ALA A 88 6.91 -6.52 5.97
CA ALA A 88 7.92 -7.33 6.61
C ALA A 88 8.15 -8.66 5.87
N ILE A 89 7.08 -9.38 5.54
CA ILE A 89 7.16 -10.64 4.76
C ILE A 89 7.86 -10.39 3.41
N ALA A 90 7.46 -9.34 2.69
CA ALA A 90 8.04 -9.01 1.40
C ALA A 90 9.52 -8.60 1.50
N ALA A 91 9.91 -7.89 2.56
CA ALA A 91 11.30 -7.51 2.79
C ALA A 91 12.17 -8.75 3.09
N ILE A 92 11.67 -9.66 3.93
CA ILE A 92 12.34 -10.94 4.25
C ILE A 92 12.47 -11.81 3.00
N GLU A 93 11.44 -11.89 2.15
CA GLU A 93 11.48 -12.61 0.88
C GLU A 93 12.53 -12.04 -0.08
N ALA A 94 12.54 -10.72 -0.25
CA ALA A 94 13.52 -10.03 -1.10
C ALA A 94 14.95 -10.16 -0.58
N GLU A 95 15.15 -10.20 0.74
CA GLU A 95 16.45 -10.38 1.36
C GLU A 95 16.97 -11.80 1.15
N VAL A 96 16.15 -12.83 1.40
CA VAL A 96 16.57 -14.23 1.21
C VAL A 96 16.86 -14.56 -0.25
N ALA A 97 16.14 -13.94 -1.19
CA ALA A 97 16.45 -14.07 -2.61
C ALA A 97 17.87 -13.59 -2.95
N ARG A 98 18.43 -12.62 -2.20
CA ARG A 98 19.80 -12.11 -2.38
C ARG A 98 20.83 -12.77 -1.48
N GLN A 99 20.44 -13.11 -0.25
CA GLN A 99 21.28 -13.75 0.75
C GLN A 99 20.69 -15.11 1.17
N PRO A 100 20.92 -16.18 0.39
CA PRO A 100 20.39 -17.50 0.71
C PRO A 100 20.84 -18.05 2.07
N ALA A 101 21.98 -17.59 2.59
CA ALA A 101 22.48 -17.97 3.91
C ALA A 101 21.51 -17.63 5.06
N ARG A 102 20.63 -16.62 4.88
CA ARG A 102 19.63 -16.21 5.89
C ARG A 102 18.30 -16.97 5.77
N ARG A 103 18.16 -17.87 4.78
CA ARG A 103 16.91 -18.57 4.46
C ARG A 103 16.34 -19.35 5.64
N GLU A 104 17.17 -20.12 6.33
CA GLU A 104 16.70 -20.97 7.44
C GLU A 104 16.11 -20.14 8.58
N ARG A 105 16.80 -19.06 8.96
CA ARG A 105 16.34 -18.10 9.98
C ARG A 105 15.04 -17.42 9.57
N ALA A 106 14.95 -16.99 8.30
CA ALA A 106 13.74 -16.38 7.75
C ALA A 106 12.54 -17.35 7.75
N LEU A 107 12.77 -18.60 7.36
CA LEU A 107 11.73 -19.64 7.36
C LEU A 107 11.23 -19.91 8.78
N ALA A 108 12.13 -20.05 9.75
CA ALA A 108 11.75 -20.26 11.15
C ALA A 108 10.88 -19.11 11.69
N ALA A 109 11.21 -17.86 11.35
CA ALA A 109 10.42 -16.69 11.74
C ALA A 109 9.04 -16.68 11.07
N LEU A 110 8.98 -16.89 9.76
CA LEU A 110 7.72 -16.91 9.00
C LEU A 110 6.81 -18.07 9.41
N GLU A 111 7.35 -19.26 9.69
CA GLU A 111 6.57 -20.40 10.17
C GLU A 111 6.01 -20.17 11.57
N ARG A 112 6.78 -19.51 12.45
CA ARG A 112 6.28 -19.09 13.77
C ARG A 112 5.14 -18.09 13.62
N PHE A 113 5.34 -17.06 12.78
CA PHE A 113 4.31 -16.07 12.49
C PHE A 113 3.05 -16.68 11.88
N GLN A 114 3.18 -17.59 10.91
CA GLN A 114 2.04 -18.22 10.23
C GLN A 114 1.08 -18.93 11.21
N LYS A 115 1.60 -19.52 12.29
CA LYS A 115 0.81 -20.20 13.32
C LYS A 115 -0.09 -19.25 14.12
N SER A 116 0.36 -18.02 14.35
CA SER A 116 -0.37 -16.98 15.09
C SER A 116 -1.04 -15.93 14.19
N ALA A 117 -0.74 -15.94 12.88
CA ALA A 117 -1.16 -14.90 11.95
C ALA A 117 -2.69 -14.85 11.74
N PRO A 118 -3.27 -13.63 11.62
CA PRO A 118 -4.62 -13.42 11.13
C PRO A 118 -4.84 -14.05 9.73
N PRO A 119 -6.09 -14.37 9.34
CA PRO A 119 -6.38 -14.99 8.04
C PRO A 119 -5.78 -14.26 6.84
N ASP A 120 -5.82 -12.92 6.87
CA ASP A 120 -5.39 -12.05 5.77
C ASP A 120 -3.88 -12.13 5.50
N THR A 121 -3.06 -12.22 6.55
CA THR A 121 -1.59 -12.25 6.44
C THR A 121 -1.02 -13.66 6.48
N ARG A 122 -1.79 -14.64 7.00
CA ARG A 122 -1.43 -16.07 6.96
C ARG A 122 -1.22 -16.58 5.54
N ARG A 123 -2.04 -16.12 4.59
CA ARG A 123 -1.89 -16.49 3.16
C ARG A 123 -0.58 -15.95 2.59
N ALA A 124 -0.28 -14.68 2.83
CA ALA A 124 0.96 -14.04 2.38
C ALA A 124 2.21 -14.77 2.93
N SER A 125 2.22 -15.07 4.23
CA SER A 125 3.29 -15.83 4.86
C SER A 125 3.43 -17.24 4.29
N GLY A 126 2.31 -17.95 4.09
CA GLY A 126 2.31 -19.30 3.51
C GLY A 126 2.84 -19.34 2.07
N THR A 127 2.50 -18.33 1.25
CA THR A 127 3.05 -18.18 -0.10
C THR A 127 4.55 -17.90 -0.06
N ALA A 128 5.02 -17.00 0.80
CA ALA A 128 6.44 -16.70 0.95
C ALA A 128 7.24 -17.93 1.37
N ILE A 129 6.80 -18.67 2.41
CA ILE A 129 7.41 -19.93 2.86
C ILE A 129 7.51 -20.93 1.71
N THR A 130 6.42 -21.10 0.95
CA THR A 130 6.38 -22.05 -0.17
C THR A 130 7.38 -21.70 -1.25
N ARG A 131 7.51 -20.40 -1.61
CA ARG A 131 8.50 -19.94 -2.59
C ARG A 131 9.93 -20.13 -2.10
N MET A 132 10.20 -19.80 -0.84
CA MET A 132 11.53 -19.94 -0.24
C MET A 132 11.99 -21.40 -0.18
N LYS A 133 11.10 -22.33 0.17
CA LYS A 133 11.37 -23.78 0.13
C LYS A 133 11.47 -24.32 -1.30
N GLY A 134 10.68 -23.77 -2.23
CA GLY A 134 10.74 -24.13 -3.65
C GLY A 134 12.04 -23.70 -4.34
N ALA A 135 12.59 -22.54 -3.95
CA ALA A 135 13.85 -21.98 -4.47
C ALA A 135 15.10 -22.77 -4.05
N GLU A 136 14.97 -23.83 -3.26
CA GLU A 136 16.03 -24.79 -2.95
C GLU A 136 16.19 -25.87 -4.03
N LYS A 137 15.17 -26.05 -4.89
CA LYS A 137 15.13 -27.12 -5.89
C LYS A 137 15.64 -26.72 -7.28
N GLN A 138 16.12 -25.50 -7.46
CA GLN A 138 16.73 -25.06 -8.73
C GLN A 138 18.25 -24.95 -8.53
N PRO A 139 19.04 -25.85 -9.15
CA PRO A 139 20.50 -25.85 -9.09
C PRO A 139 21.12 -24.69 -9.87
#